data_AF-Q20Y73-F1
#
_entry.id   AF-Q20Y73-F1
#
_cell.length_a   1.000
_cell.length_b   1.000
_cell.length_c   1.000
_cell.angle_alpha   90.00
_cell.angle_beta   90.00
_cell.angle_gamma   90.00
#
_symmetry.space_group_name_H-M   'P 1'
#
loop_
_entity.id
_entity.type
_entity.pdbx_description
1 polymer ?
#
loop_
_entity_poly.entity_id
_entity_poly.type
_entity_poly.pdbx_seq_one_letter_code
_entity_poly.pdbx_strand_id
1 'polypeptide(L)' 'MGNRIDAQIDDIIASCDGNLVGAIKALILVNERLESEIARLQAAAPVANCADESPLQPQAPLTPSSETRCAAPAL' A
#
# COMPACT_ATOMS: atom_id res chain seq x y z
N MET A 1 2.26 25.51 -19.49
CA MET A 1 2.81 24.14 -19.42
C MET A 1 1.73 23.30 -18.76
N GLY A 2 0.94 22.54 -19.54
CA GLY A 2 -0.09 21.68 -18.97
C GLY A 2 0.54 20.69 -18.00
N ASN A 3 -0.13 20.40 -16.90
CA ASN A 3 0.35 19.46 -15.90
C ASN A 3 0.54 18.09 -16.57
N ARG A 4 1.73 17.50 -16.43
CA ARG A 4 2.06 16.19 -17.02
C ARG A 4 1.03 15.12 -16.62
N ILE A 5 0.50 15.23 -15.41
CA ILE A 5 -0.52 14.32 -14.89
C ILE A 5 -1.81 14.43 -15.71
N ASP A 6 -2.26 15.64 -16.05
CA ASP A 6 -3.50 15.86 -16.80
C ASP A 6 -3.41 15.22 -18.20
N ALA A 7 -2.27 15.39 -18.88
CA ALA A 7 -2.02 14.74 -20.17
C ALA A 7 -2.06 13.20 -20.08
N GLN A 8 -1.52 12.62 -19.01
CA GLN A 8 -1.57 11.19 -18.78
C GLN A 8 -2.99 10.70 -18.47
N ILE A 9 -3.78 11.50 -17.75
CA ILE A 9 -5.19 11.20 -17.49
C ILE A 9 -5.97 11.19 -18.80
N ASP A 10 -5.76 12.19 -19.67
CA ASP A 10 -6.40 12.26 -20.98
C ASP A 10 -6.05 11.04 -21.86
N ASP A 11 -4.78 10.63 -21.87
CA ASP A 11 -4.33 9.42 -22.58
C ASP A 11 -5.01 8.15 -22.05
N ILE A 12 -5.14 8.02 -20.72
CA ILE A 12 -5.83 6.88 -20.09
C ILE A 12 -7.31 6.87 -20.48
N ILE A 13 -7.99 8.01 -20.44
CA ILE A 13 -9.40 8.14 -20.83
C ILE A 13 -9.57 7.78 -22.30
N ALA A 14 -8.69 8.28 -23.18
CA ALA A 14 -8.71 7.96 -24.61
C ALA A 14 -8.51 6.47 -24.88
N SER A 15 -7.62 5.80 -24.14
CA SER A 15 -7.42 4.35 -24.23
C SER A 15 -8.62 3.51 -23.77
N CYS A 16 -9.53 4.11 -23.00
CA CYS A 16 -10.77 3.51 -22.51
C CYS A 16 -12.01 3.96 -23.30
N ASP A 17 -11.84 4.33 -24.58
CA ASP A 17 -12.91 4.82 -25.46
C ASP A 17 -13.68 6.04 -24.91
N GLY A 18 -13.00 6.87 -24.12
CA GLY A 18 -13.62 8.02 -23.44
C GLY A 18 -14.46 7.66 -22.21
N ASN A 19 -14.53 6.39 -21.81
CA ASN A 19 -15.31 5.96 -20.66
C ASN A 19 -14.55 6.17 -19.34
N LEU A 20 -14.65 7.38 -18.80
CA LEU A 20 -14.02 7.75 -17.53
C LEU A 20 -14.42 6.80 -16.36
N VAL A 21 -15.71 6.47 -16.24
CA VAL A 21 -16.20 5.59 -15.16
C VAL A 21 -15.62 4.18 -15.31
N GLY A 22 -15.51 3.70 -16.55
CA GLY A 22 -14.87 2.42 -16.88
C GLY A 22 -13.38 2.42 -16.53
N ALA A 23 -12.66 3.47 -16.93
CA ALA A 23 -11.24 3.65 -16.62
C ALA A 23 -10.98 3.65 -15.11
N ILE A 24 -11.78 4.40 -14.35
CA ILE A 24 -11.67 4.46 -12.88
C ILE A 24 -11.92 3.08 -12.26
N LYS A 25 -12.97 2.37 -12.69
CA LYS A 25 -13.26 1.02 -12.17
C LYS A 25 -12.13 0.03 -12.46
N ALA A 26 -11.57 0.08 -13.67
CA ALA A 26 -10.43 -0.76 -14.03
C ALA A 26 -9.21 -0.45 -13.16
N LEU A 27 -8.91 0.83 -12.94
CA LEU A 27 -7.81 1.26 -12.07
C LEU A 27 -7.99 0.81 -10.62
N ILE A 28 -9.21 0.92 -10.07
CA ILE A 28 -9.52 0.44 -8.71
C ILE A 28 -9.29 -1.07 -8.60
N LEU A 29 -9.81 -1.85 -9.55
CA LEU A 29 -9.65 -3.31 -9.54
C LEU A 29 -8.17 -3.74 -9.64
N VAL A 30 -7.40 -3.05 -10.49
CA VAL A 30 -5.96 -3.29 -10.59
C VAL A 30 -5.25 -2.92 -9.29
N ASN A 31 -5.65 -1.82 -8.65
CA ASN A 31 -5.05 -1.40 -7.38
C ASN A 31 -5.30 -2.43 -6.27
N GLU A 32 -6.55 -2.87 -6.07
CA GLU A 32 -6.89 -3.90 -5.07
C GLU A 32 -6.10 -5.20 -5.26
N ARG A 33 -5.90 -5.61 -6.53
CA ARG A 33 -5.08 -6.77 -6.87
C ARG A 33 -3.61 -6.54 -6.51
N LEU A 34 -3.05 -5.38 -6.85
CA LEU A 34 -1.65 -5.06 -6.56
C LEU A 34 -1.39 -4.99 -5.05
N GLU A 35 -2.30 -4.38 -4.28
CA GLU A 35 -2.24 -4.38 -2.81
C GLU A 35 -2.23 -5.81 -2.25
N SER A 36 -3.05 -6.70 -2.82
CA SER A 36 -3.06 -8.12 -2.44
C SER A 36 -1.76 -8.85 -2.81
N GLU A 37 -1.18 -8.56 -3.98
CA GLU A 37 0.10 -9.12 -4.40
C GLU A 37 1.25 -8.64 -3.50
N ILE A 38 1.26 -7.35 -3.13
CA ILE A 38 2.24 -6.78 -2.19
C ILE A 38 2.12 -7.44 -0.82
N ALA A 39 0.91 -7.54 -0.26
CA ALA A 39 0.69 -8.18 1.03
C ALA A 39 1.17 -9.64 1.03
N ARG A 40 0.91 -10.38 -0.06
CA ARG A 40 1.39 -11.75 -0.23
C ARG A 40 2.91 -11.83 -0.28
N LEU A 41 3.56 -10.92 -1.01
CA LEU A 41 5.03 -10.88 -1.11
C LEU A 41 5.67 -10.52 0.23
N GLN A 42 5.11 -9.55 0.96
CA GLN A 42 5.58 -9.16 2.29
C GLN A 42 5.43 -10.30 3.31
N ALA A 43 4.34 -11.07 3.25
CA ALA A 43 4.14 -12.24 4.10
C ALA A 43 5.10 -13.41 3.77
N ALA A 44 5.52 -13.53 2.52
CA ALA A 44 6.46 -14.56 2.06
C ALA A 44 7.93 -14.15 2.21
N ALA A 45 8.21 -12.85 2.33
CA ALA A 45 9.56 -12.35 2.56
C ALA A 45 10.00 -12.77 3.98
N PRO A 46 11.12 -13.50 4.13
CA PRO A 46 11.69 -13.71 5.45
C PRO A 46 11.99 -12.32 6.02
N VAL A 47 11.52 -12.07 7.25
CA VAL A 47 11.77 -10.81 7.96
C VAL A 47 13.28 -10.72 8.17
N ALA A 48 13.99 -10.10 7.21
CA ALA A 48 15.33 -9.63 7.42
C ALA A 48 15.19 -8.56 8.50
N ASN A 49 15.63 -8.88 9.70
CA ASN A 49 15.48 -8.06 10.89
C ASN A 49 16.43 -6.85 10.80
N CYS A 50 16.20 -5.98 9.83
CA CYS A 50 16.97 -4.76 9.59
C CYS A 50 15.95 -3.63 9.40
N ALA A 51 15.62 -3.01 10.53
CA ALA A 51 14.98 -1.72 10.76
C ALA A 51 14.32 -0.97 9.58
N ASP A 52 13.09 -0.53 9.86
CA ASP A 52 12.39 0.64 9.31
C ASP A 52 11.61 0.47 7.99
N GLU A 53 10.41 -0.10 8.09
CA GLU A 53 9.18 0.56 7.60
C GLU A 53 7.97 -0.18 8.18
N SER A 54 7.28 0.46 9.13
CA SER A 54 6.02 -0.02 9.67
C SER A 54 4.94 0.16 8.60
N PRO A 55 4.24 -0.90 8.13
CA PRO A 55 3.17 -0.73 7.16
C PRO A 55 2.06 0.09 7.81
N LEU A 56 1.62 1.17 7.15
CA LEU A 56 0.49 1.99 7.59
C LEU A 56 -0.73 1.09 7.86
N GLN A 57 -0.97 0.80 9.14
CA GLN A 57 -2.23 0.23 9.60
C GLN A 57 -3.31 1.32 9.47
N PRO A 58 -4.54 0.98 9.06
CA PRO A 58 -5.70 1.82 9.32
C PRO A 58 -5.76 2.08 10.83
N GLN A 59 -5.59 3.33 11.23
CA GLN A 59 -5.45 3.72 12.64
C GLN A 59 -6.67 3.23 13.44
N ALA A 60 -6.44 2.29 14.35
CA ALA A 60 -7.35 1.99 15.46
C ALA A 60 -6.84 2.72 16.72
N PRO A 61 -7.73 3.19 17.60
CA PRO A 61 -7.42 4.23 18.58
C PRO A 61 -6.40 3.76 19.62
N LEU A 62 -5.47 4.66 19.91
CA LEU A 62 -4.44 4.61 20.94
C LEU A 62 -4.97 4.00 22.24
N THR A 63 -4.45 2.85 22.64
CA THR A 63 -4.55 2.37 24.03
C THR A 63 -3.20 2.56 24.72
N PRO A 64 -3.15 3.16 25.92
CA PRO A 64 -1.91 3.30 26.67
C PRO A 64 -1.75 2.13 27.66
N SER A 65 -0.80 1.23 27.46
CA SER A 65 -0.35 0.24 28.46
C SER A 65 0.96 -0.41 27.97
N SER A 66 2.12 0.01 28.48
CA SER A 66 2.78 -0.47 29.71
C SER A 66 3.84 -1.52 29.39
N GLU A 67 5.10 -1.15 29.62
CA GLU A 67 6.28 -1.95 29.91
C GLU A 67 6.25 -3.46 29.57
N THR A 68 7.17 -3.88 28.70
CA THR A 68 7.82 -5.17 28.87
C THR A 68 9.32 -4.98 28.68
N ARG A 69 9.98 -4.83 29.83
CA ARG A 69 11.42 -4.91 30.02
C ARG A 69 11.94 -6.19 29.37
N CYS A 70 12.80 -6.06 28.36
CA CYS A 70 13.56 -7.19 27.84
C CYS A 70 14.58 -7.61 28.90
N ALA A 71 14.26 -8.66 29.65
CA ALA A 71 15.22 -9.40 30.46
C ALA A 71 15.66 -10.61 29.63
N ALA A 72 16.91 -10.60 29.14
CA ALA A 72 17.54 -11.80 28.61
C ALA A 72 18.02 -12.66 29.79
N PRO A 73 17.75 -13.99 29.79
CA PRO A 73 18.30 -14.86 30.81
C PRO A 73 19.78 -15.14 30.52
N ALA A 74 20.59 -15.13 31.58
CA ALA A 74 21.88 -15.79 31.59
C ALA A 74 21.66 -17.30 31.73
N LEU A 75 22.28 -18.08 30.86
CA LEU A 75 22.92 -19.38 31.13
C LEU A 75 23.64 -19.85 29.85
#